data_AF-A0A6L7PY80-F1
#
_entry.id   AF-A0A6L7PY80-F1
#
_cell.length_a   1.000
_cell.length_b   1.000
_cell.length_c   1.000
_cell.angle_alpha   90.00
_cell.angle_beta   90.00
_cell.angle_gamma   90.00
#
_symmetry.space_group_name_H-M   'P 1'
#
loop_
_entity.id
_entity.type
_entity.pdbx_description
1 polymer ?
#
loop_
_entity_poly.entity_id
_entity_poly.type
_entity_poly.pdbx_seq_one_letter_code
_entity_poly.pdbx_strand_id
1 'polypeptide(L)'
;MGDWQRASRILRGQLESDHPRAPVEEVTLSLSGITGESGSQLSLLSDLRSDREGRLAEAERQLQARTGGKPALYRVVPVAPWHPAPELRAMQVPLDPSGAGEMRPLSLPTPVAVREGPEGEPEAVQLGNRWRRVAHVEDRWCFDLWWMPQPLARNYYRVGREDGGEVTLFRDRRENRWFRQDP
;
A
#
# COMPACT_ATOMS: atom_id res chain seq x y z
N MET A 1 -18.18 45.58 -18.16
CA MET A 1 -18.48 44.55 -17.14
C MET A 1 -19.02 43.34 -17.88
N GLY A 2 -18.31 42.20 -17.84
CA GLY A 2 -18.64 41.03 -18.66
C GLY A 2 -20.00 40.42 -18.30
N ASP A 3 -20.77 40.00 -19.32
CA ASP A 3 -22.07 39.38 -19.16
C ASP A 3 -21.95 37.90 -18.76
N TRP A 4 -22.12 37.63 -17.46
CA TRP A 4 -22.07 36.31 -16.87
C TRP A 4 -23.13 35.34 -17.43
N GLN A 5 -24.29 35.85 -17.84
CA GLN A 5 -25.36 35.01 -18.40
C GLN A 5 -24.95 34.46 -19.76
N ARG A 6 -24.18 35.23 -20.53
CA ARG A 6 -23.63 34.78 -21.81
C ARG A 6 -22.49 33.79 -21.62
N ALA A 7 -21.58 34.04 -20.68
CA ALA A 7 -20.46 33.13 -20.38
C ALA A 7 -20.95 31.77 -19.85
N SER A 8 -21.90 31.76 -18.90
CA SER A 8 -22.45 30.54 -18.33
C SER A 8 -23.20 29.67 -19.35
N ARG A 9 -23.88 30.29 -20.33
CA ARG A 9 -24.55 29.57 -21.41
C ARG A 9 -23.54 28.85 -22.33
N ILE A 10 -22.41 29.48 -22.62
CA ILE A 10 -21.34 28.89 -23.45
C ILE A 10 -20.65 27.74 -22.71
N LEU A 11 -20.28 27.95 -21.44
CA LEU A 11 -19.66 26.92 -20.60
C LEU A 11 -20.56 25.68 -20.45
N ARG A 12 -21.86 25.90 -20.21
CA ARG A 12 -22.84 24.82 -20.11
C ARG A 12 -22.93 24.02 -21.42
N GLY A 13 -23.05 24.71 -22.55
CA GLY A 13 -23.15 24.03 -23.85
C GLY A 13 -21.95 23.14 -24.15
N GLN A 14 -20.74 23.59 -23.80
CA GLN A 14 -19.51 22.80 -23.98
C GLN A 14 -19.47 21.55 -23.10
N LEU A 15 -19.82 21.68 -21.81
CA LEU A 15 -19.85 20.57 -20.86
C LEU A 15 -20.94 19.53 -21.18
N GLU A 16 -22.05 19.98 -21.78
CA GLU A 16 -23.13 19.10 -22.25
C GLU A 16 -22.76 18.37 -23.56
N SER A 17 -22.01 19.02 -24.45
CA SER A 17 -21.56 18.40 -25.71
C SER A 17 -20.39 17.44 -25.55
N ASP A 18 -19.44 17.77 -24.67
CA ASP A 18 -18.23 16.97 -24.44
C ASP A 18 -18.15 16.59 -22.96
N HIS A 19 -18.95 15.57 -22.61
CA HIS A 19 -19.05 15.12 -21.23
C HIS A 19 -17.75 14.43 -20.80
N PRO A 20 -17.15 14.84 -19.68
CA PRO A 20 -15.93 14.21 -19.19
C PRO A 20 -16.24 12.75 -18.83
N ARG A 21 -15.48 11.83 -19.43
CA ARG A 21 -15.67 10.38 -19.27
C ARG A 21 -15.17 9.85 -17.92
N ALA A 22 -14.57 10.72 -17.11
CA ALA A 22 -14.03 10.46 -15.78
C ALA A 22 -14.28 11.69 -14.88
N PRO A 23 -14.15 11.57 -13.55
CA PRO A 23 -14.28 12.70 -12.63
C PRO A 23 -13.35 13.86 -13.03
N VAL A 24 -13.88 15.08 -13.07
CA VAL A 24 -13.10 16.28 -13.43
C VAL A 24 -12.23 16.70 -12.24
N GLU A 25 -10.92 16.63 -12.41
CA GLU A 25 -9.94 16.94 -11.35
C GLU A 25 -9.45 18.39 -11.37
N GLU A 26 -9.56 19.09 -12.52
CA GLU A 26 -9.09 20.46 -12.70
C GLU A 26 -9.95 21.20 -13.73
N VAL A 27 -10.23 22.49 -13.48
CA VAL A 27 -10.89 23.40 -14.44
C VAL A 27 -10.15 24.72 -14.47
N THR A 28 -9.59 25.07 -15.62
CA THR A 28 -8.88 26.34 -15.84
C THR A 28 -9.71 27.25 -16.74
N LEU A 29 -9.89 28.51 -16.34
CA LEU A 29 -10.58 29.52 -17.15
C LEU A 29 -9.60 30.64 -17.49
N SER A 30 -9.28 30.78 -18.78
CA SER A 30 -8.42 31.84 -19.30
C SER A 30 -9.25 32.94 -19.95
N LEU A 31 -9.13 34.17 -19.44
CA LEU A 31 -9.75 35.35 -20.04
C LEU A 31 -8.69 36.09 -20.84
N SER A 32 -8.90 36.24 -22.15
CA SER A 32 -8.04 37.04 -23.02
C SER A 32 -8.77 38.29 -23.50
N GLY A 33 -8.09 39.46 -23.48
CA GLY A 33 -8.57 40.68 -24.13
C GLY A 33 -9.00 41.85 -23.23
N ILE A 34 -8.68 41.88 -21.93
CA ILE A 34 -8.98 43.05 -21.07
C ILE A 34 -7.81 44.04 -21.02
N THR A 35 -6.56 43.56 -21.04
CA THR A 35 -5.29 44.28 -21.30
C THR A 35 -4.24 43.21 -21.67
N GLY A 36 -3.07 43.60 -22.20
CA GLY A 36 -2.02 42.66 -22.68
C GLY A 36 -1.36 41.77 -21.61
N GLU A 37 -1.92 41.69 -20.40
CA GLU A 37 -1.43 40.83 -19.33
C GLU A 37 -2.29 39.58 -19.22
N SER A 38 -1.64 38.42 -19.38
CA SER A 38 -2.27 37.12 -19.18
C SER A 38 -2.24 36.81 -17.67
N GLY A 39 -3.40 36.85 -17.02
CA GLY A 39 -3.55 36.42 -15.63
C GLY A 39 -4.03 34.97 -15.57
N SER A 40 -3.34 34.12 -14.80
CA SER A 40 -3.86 32.81 -14.42
C SER A 40 -4.75 32.98 -13.19
N GLN A 41 -6.04 32.68 -13.31
CA GLN A 41 -6.95 32.65 -12.16
C GLN A 41 -6.78 31.32 -11.43
N LEU A 42 -6.64 31.39 -10.10
CA LEU A 42 -6.57 30.25 -9.18
C LEU A 42 -7.73 29.27 -9.41
N SER A 43 -7.40 27.97 -9.38
CA SER A 43 -8.31 26.81 -9.53
C SER A 43 -9.66 27.04 -8.85
N LEU A 44 -10.75 26.90 -9.61
CA LEU A 44 -12.13 26.96 -9.11
C LEU A 44 -12.50 25.74 -8.24
N LEU A 45 -11.73 24.66 -8.33
CA LEU A 45 -11.79 23.58 -7.38
C LEU A 45 -10.87 23.97 -6.23
N SER A 46 -11.45 24.43 -5.13
CA SER A 46 -10.75 24.64 -3.86
C SER A 46 -10.09 23.32 -3.47
N ASP A 47 -8.81 23.21 -3.81
CA ASP A 47 -7.80 22.38 -3.18
C ASP A 47 -8.33 21.06 -2.60
N LEU A 48 -8.92 20.22 -3.47
CA LEU A 48 -9.32 18.85 -3.13
C LEU A 48 -8.14 18.02 -2.60
N ARG A 49 -6.90 18.52 -2.77
CA ARG A 49 -5.65 17.93 -2.32
C ARG A 49 -5.30 18.33 -0.88
N SER A 50 -5.52 19.57 -0.45
CA SER A 50 -5.11 20.02 0.89
C SER A 50 -6.00 19.50 2.02
N ASP A 51 -7.30 19.34 1.78
CA ASP A 51 -8.26 18.81 2.78
C ASP A 51 -8.56 17.30 2.59
N ARG A 52 -7.84 16.62 1.68
CA ARG A 52 -8.05 15.18 1.44
C ARG A 52 -7.85 14.35 2.71
N GLU A 53 -6.81 14.67 3.48
CA GLU A 53 -6.50 13.95 4.72
C GLU A 53 -7.58 14.17 5.78
N GLY A 54 -8.09 15.40 5.92
CA GLY A 54 -9.16 15.74 6.84
C GLY A 54 -10.46 14.97 6.53
N ARG A 55 -10.83 14.88 5.25
CA ARG A 55 -12.01 14.12 4.81
C ARG A 55 -11.86 12.62 5.00
N LEU A 56 -10.68 12.06 4.74
CA LEU A 56 -10.44 10.65 4.97
C LEU A 56 -10.49 10.32 6.48
N ALA A 57 -9.97 11.20 7.34
CA ALA A 57 -10.08 11.04 8.79
C ALA A 57 -11.54 11.14 9.27
N GLU A 58 -12.34 12.07 8.71
CA GLU A 58 -13.78 12.16 9.01
C GLU A 58 -14.56 10.92 8.52
N ALA A 59 -14.27 10.45 7.32
CA ALA A 59 -14.84 9.21 6.80
C ALA A 59 -14.49 8.01 7.71
N GLU A 60 -13.24 7.96 8.19
CA GLU A 60 -12.78 6.96 9.14
C GLU A 60 -13.56 7.02 10.47
N ARG A 61 -13.80 8.21 11.04
CA ARG A 61 -14.65 8.36 12.25
C ARG A 61 -16.05 7.81 12.04
N GLN A 62 -16.65 8.09 10.89
CA GLN A 62 -17.98 7.58 10.55
C GLN A 62 -18.00 6.05 10.39
N LEU A 63 -16.94 5.47 9.84
CA LEU A 63 -16.76 4.02 9.75
C LEU A 63 -16.55 3.39 11.13
N GLN A 64 -15.73 4.00 11.99
CA GLN A 64 -15.50 3.55 13.36
C GLN A 64 -16.79 3.53 14.18
N ALA A 65 -17.64 4.56 14.04
CA ALA A 65 -18.96 4.60 14.70
C ALA A 65 -19.84 3.39 14.32
N ARG A 66 -19.67 2.83 13.11
CA ARG A 66 -20.41 1.66 12.61
C ARG A 66 -19.71 0.33 12.91
N THR A 67 -18.39 0.34 13.12
CA THR A 67 -17.54 -0.85 13.29
C THR A 67 -17.18 -1.09 14.77
N GLY A 68 -17.89 -0.44 15.70
CA GLY A 68 -17.68 -0.59 17.14
C GLY A 68 -16.37 0.05 17.63
N GLY A 69 -15.98 1.18 17.05
CA GLY A 69 -14.78 1.96 17.42
C GLY A 69 -13.46 1.40 16.90
N LYS A 70 -13.48 0.35 16.07
CA LYS A 70 -12.28 -0.23 15.45
C LYS A 70 -11.92 0.50 14.17
N PRO A 71 -10.64 0.89 13.99
CA PRO A 71 -10.24 1.54 12.77
C PRO A 71 -10.39 0.64 11.55
N ALA A 72 -10.95 1.18 10.48
CA ALA A 72 -11.21 0.50 9.22
C ALA A 72 -10.19 0.91 8.14
N LEU A 73 -9.71 2.15 8.18
CA LEU A 73 -8.74 2.70 7.25
C LEU A 73 -7.37 2.90 7.90
N TYR A 74 -6.35 2.45 7.18
CA TYR A 74 -4.95 2.54 7.57
C TYR A 74 -4.15 3.26 6.48
N ARG A 75 -3.17 4.05 6.90
CA ARG A 75 -2.12 4.63 6.06
C ARG A 75 -0.90 3.73 6.08
N VAL A 76 -0.38 3.39 4.92
CA VAL A 76 0.92 2.70 4.81
C VAL A 76 2.04 3.73 4.88
N VAL A 77 2.88 3.63 5.89
CA VAL A 77 4.03 4.51 6.11
C VAL A 77 5.32 3.71 5.91
N PRO A 78 6.19 4.10 4.97
CA PRO A 78 7.52 3.50 4.86
C PRO A 78 8.37 3.88 6.09
N VAL A 79 8.96 2.88 6.75
CA VAL A 79 9.82 3.09 7.94
C VAL A 79 11.28 2.92 7.56
N ALA A 80 11.64 1.76 7.02
CA ALA A 80 12.98 1.48 6.53
C ALA A 80 12.87 0.67 5.22
N PRO A 81 12.56 1.32 4.08
CA PRO A 81 12.31 0.63 2.80
C PRO A 81 13.41 -0.34 2.35
N TRP A 82 14.65 -0.05 2.74
CA TRP A 82 15.84 -0.84 2.45
C TRP A 82 16.09 -1.97 3.46
N HIS A 83 15.25 -2.15 4.48
CA HIS A 83 15.45 -3.16 5.50
C HIS A 83 15.34 -4.57 4.89
N PRO A 84 16.24 -5.52 5.20
CA PRO A 84 16.23 -6.84 4.56
C PRO A 84 14.96 -7.64 4.88
N ALA A 85 14.47 -7.56 6.12
CA ALA A 85 13.20 -8.15 6.54
C ALA A 85 12.00 -7.29 6.09
N PRO A 86 11.07 -7.78 5.24
CA PRO A 86 9.99 -6.98 4.66
C PRO A 86 9.00 -6.41 5.68
N GLU A 87 8.75 -7.12 6.78
CA GLU A 87 7.86 -6.66 7.86
C GLU A 87 8.38 -5.39 8.57
N LEU A 88 9.65 -5.04 8.41
CA LEU A 88 10.23 -3.81 8.97
C LEU A 88 10.31 -2.67 7.95
N ARG A 89 9.90 -2.90 6.69
CA ARG A 89 9.95 -1.87 5.63
C ARG A 89 8.84 -0.85 5.74
N ALA A 90 7.64 -1.28 6.12
CA ALA A 90 6.45 -0.42 6.18
C ALA A 90 5.50 -0.82 7.31
N MET A 91 4.83 0.20 7.86
CA MET A 91 3.82 0.07 8.91
C MET A 91 2.46 0.54 8.40
N GLN A 92 1.41 -0.15 8.80
CA GLN A 92 0.04 0.33 8.73
C GLN A 92 -0.23 1.13 10.00
N VAL A 93 -0.54 2.40 9.82
CA VAL A 93 -0.87 3.36 10.89
C VAL A 93 -2.35 3.73 10.74
N PRO A 94 -3.16 3.66 11.80
CA PRO A 94 -4.55 4.11 11.74
C PRO A 94 -4.63 5.54 11.21
N LEU A 95 -5.60 5.80 10.34
CA LEU A 95 -5.73 7.13 9.75
C LEU A 95 -6.22 8.17 10.77
N ASP A 96 -7.15 7.78 11.64
CA ASP A 96 -7.55 8.56 12.80
C ASP A 96 -6.94 7.96 14.07
N PRO A 97 -6.02 8.68 14.75
CA PRO A 97 -5.35 8.19 15.97
C PRO A 97 -6.27 8.19 17.20
N SER A 98 -7.48 8.76 17.12
CA SER A 98 -8.47 8.70 18.21
C SER A 98 -9.11 7.32 18.35
N GLY A 99 -9.05 6.50 17.30
CA GLY A 99 -9.43 5.09 17.37
C GLY A 99 -8.40 4.26 18.11
N ALA A 100 -8.82 3.17 18.76
CA ALA A 100 -7.94 2.25 19.50
C ALA A 100 -7.06 1.36 18.58
N GLY A 101 -6.67 1.84 17.41
CA GLY A 101 -5.91 1.07 16.44
C GLY A 101 -4.43 0.99 16.79
N GLU A 102 -3.87 -0.22 16.71
CA GLU A 102 -2.44 -0.42 16.85
C GLU A 102 -1.74 -0.23 15.50
N MET A 103 -0.52 0.31 15.54
CA MET A 103 0.38 0.29 14.40
C MET A 103 0.85 -1.16 14.17
N ARG A 104 0.83 -1.62 12.93
CA ARG A 104 1.19 -3.01 12.60
C ARG A 104 2.06 -3.08 11.34
N PRO A 105 3.03 -4.01 11.28
CA PRO A 105 3.75 -4.32 10.04
C PRO A 105 2.80 -4.68 8.89
N LEU A 106 3.18 -4.31 7.67
CA LEU A 106 2.40 -4.63 6.47
C LEU A 106 2.55 -6.11 6.06
N SER A 107 3.78 -6.62 6.06
CA SER A 107 4.14 -7.91 5.45
C SER A 107 4.61 -8.92 6.50
N LEU A 108 3.76 -9.18 7.52
CA LEU A 108 4.08 -10.15 8.57
C LEU A 108 4.31 -11.55 7.98
N PRO A 109 5.37 -12.24 8.40
CA PRO A 109 5.63 -13.60 7.95
C PRO A 109 4.58 -14.57 8.48
N THR A 110 4.18 -15.54 7.65
CA THR A 110 3.19 -16.56 8.03
C THR A 110 3.92 -17.86 8.40
N PRO A 111 3.72 -18.42 9.61
CA PRO A 111 4.30 -19.72 9.97
C PRO A 111 3.88 -20.81 8.98
N VAL A 112 4.83 -21.63 8.55
CA VAL A 112 4.55 -22.67 7.54
C VAL A 112 5.30 -23.96 7.86
N ALA A 113 4.67 -25.10 7.62
CA ALA A 113 5.35 -26.39 7.72
C ALA A 113 6.16 -26.64 6.43
N VAL A 114 7.41 -27.01 6.61
CA VAL A 114 8.34 -27.36 5.52
C VAL A 114 8.88 -28.75 5.79
N ARG A 115 8.94 -29.59 4.75
CA ARG A 115 9.73 -30.82 4.77
C ARG A 115 11.10 -30.46 4.25
N GLU A 116 12.08 -30.67 5.10
CA GLU A 116 13.48 -30.42 4.80
C GLU A 116 14.10 -31.65 4.16
N GLY A 117 14.96 -31.42 3.16
CA GLY A 117 15.85 -32.43 2.63
C GLY A 117 17.04 -32.70 3.56
N PRO A 118 17.95 -33.61 3.16
CA PRO A 118 19.10 -34.03 3.98
C PRO A 118 20.01 -32.88 4.43
N GLU A 119 20.13 -31.83 3.61
CA GLU A 119 20.98 -30.66 3.87
C GLU A 119 20.22 -29.50 4.56
N GLY A 120 18.96 -29.71 4.96
CA GLY A 120 18.13 -28.69 5.61
C GLY A 120 17.48 -27.69 4.64
N GLU A 121 17.49 -28.00 3.34
CA GLU A 121 16.84 -27.23 2.29
C GLU A 121 15.34 -27.59 2.13
N PRO A 122 14.49 -26.68 1.64
CA PRO A 122 13.06 -26.95 1.51
C PRO A 122 12.76 -27.89 0.33
N GLU A 123 12.28 -29.11 0.59
CA GLU A 123 11.82 -30.05 -0.44
C GLU A 123 10.30 -29.96 -0.70
N ALA A 124 9.53 -29.63 0.33
CA ALA A 124 8.11 -29.40 0.18
C ALA A 124 7.60 -28.40 1.23
N VAL A 125 6.60 -27.62 0.86
CA VAL A 125 5.97 -26.61 1.72
C VAL A 125 4.46 -26.83 1.81
N GLN A 126 3.89 -26.65 2.99
CA GLN A 126 2.45 -26.71 3.18
C GLN A 126 1.81 -25.35 2.90
N LEU A 127 1.07 -25.24 1.80
CA LEU A 127 0.32 -24.02 1.46
C LEU A 127 -1.18 -24.29 1.65
N GLY A 128 -1.77 -23.62 2.65
CA GLY A 128 -3.14 -23.90 3.09
C GLY A 128 -3.25 -25.34 3.61
N ASN A 129 -4.13 -26.14 3.02
CA ASN A 129 -4.35 -27.53 3.42
C ASN A 129 -3.62 -28.57 2.56
N ARG A 130 -2.73 -28.14 1.65
CA ARG A 130 -2.02 -29.06 0.75
C ARG A 130 -0.51 -28.90 0.83
N TRP A 131 0.19 -30.01 0.70
CA TRP A 131 1.63 -30.01 0.46
C TRP A 131 1.90 -29.69 -1.02
N ARG A 132 2.94 -28.89 -1.26
CA ARG A 132 3.47 -28.55 -2.58
C ARG A 132 4.94 -28.90 -2.60
N ARG A 133 5.35 -29.67 -3.59
CA ARG A 133 6.75 -30.03 -3.79
C ARG A 133 7.51 -28.84 -4.38
N VAL A 134 8.70 -28.61 -3.86
CA VAL A 134 9.65 -27.66 -4.41
C VAL A 134 10.31 -28.31 -5.62
N ALA A 135 10.20 -27.67 -6.78
CA ALA A 135 10.80 -28.16 -8.02
C ALA A 135 12.28 -27.74 -8.11
N HIS A 136 12.59 -26.51 -7.70
CA HIS A 136 13.94 -25.99 -7.63
C HIS A 136 14.01 -24.79 -6.67
N VAL A 137 15.22 -24.50 -6.17
CA VAL A 137 15.52 -23.27 -5.45
C VAL A 137 16.10 -22.27 -6.45
N GLU A 138 15.43 -21.14 -6.64
CA GLU A 138 15.89 -20.09 -7.56
C GLU A 138 17.01 -19.25 -6.94
N ASP A 139 16.87 -18.91 -5.67
CA ASP A 139 17.80 -18.06 -4.96
C ASP A 139 17.82 -18.41 -3.46
N ARG A 140 18.97 -18.17 -2.83
CA ARG A 140 19.22 -18.40 -1.42
C ARG A 140 20.09 -17.28 -0.87
N TRP A 141 19.60 -16.65 0.20
CA TRP A 141 20.37 -15.62 0.91
C TRP A 141 20.20 -15.79 2.42
N CYS A 142 21.15 -15.24 3.18
CA CYS A 142 21.04 -15.16 4.63
C CYS A 142 21.46 -13.78 5.11
N PHE A 143 20.97 -13.40 6.28
CA PHE A 143 21.49 -12.25 7.01
C PHE A 143 21.41 -12.49 8.51
N ASP A 144 22.36 -11.90 9.21
CA ASP A 144 22.49 -11.95 10.66
C ASP A 144 22.66 -10.52 11.17
N LEU A 145 21.59 -9.99 11.77
CA LEU A 145 21.51 -8.66 12.34
C LEU A 145 21.66 -8.74 13.86
N TRP A 146 22.78 -9.29 14.30
CA TRP A 146 23.08 -9.53 15.72
C TRP A 146 23.13 -8.27 16.60
N TRP A 147 23.32 -7.09 15.98
CA TRP A 147 23.46 -5.80 16.67
C TRP A 147 22.12 -5.12 17.02
N MET A 148 20.98 -5.67 16.57
CA MET A 148 19.67 -5.11 16.89
C MET A 148 19.23 -5.45 18.32
N PRO A 149 18.39 -4.62 18.98
CA PRO A 149 17.80 -4.96 20.26
C PRO A 149 17.06 -6.30 20.25
N GLN A 150 16.45 -6.64 19.11
CA GLN A 150 15.92 -7.97 18.81
C GLN A 150 16.72 -8.56 17.64
N PRO A 151 17.79 -9.33 17.92
CA PRO A 151 18.64 -9.92 16.90
C PRO A 151 17.87 -10.80 15.92
N LEU A 152 18.13 -10.63 14.63
CA LEU A 152 17.46 -11.36 13.56
C LEU A 152 18.46 -12.19 12.75
N ALA A 153 18.30 -13.51 12.74
CA ALA A 153 19.15 -14.42 11.97
C ALA A 153 18.28 -15.36 11.14
N ARG A 154 18.28 -15.19 9.80
CA ARG A 154 17.36 -15.90 8.91
C ARG A 154 18.07 -16.42 7.66
N ASN A 155 17.66 -17.61 7.23
CA ASN A 155 18.03 -18.18 5.94
C ASN A 155 16.81 -18.16 5.02
N TYR A 156 16.88 -17.44 3.92
CA TYR A 156 15.81 -17.32 2.94
C TYR A 156 16.07 -18.21 1.73
N TYR A 157 14.96 -18.67 1.15
CA TYR A 157 14.90 -19.51 -0.03
C TYR A 157 13.77 -19.00 -0.90
N ARG A 158 14.09 -18.61 -2.13
CA ARG A 158 13.09 -18.35 -3.16
C ARG A 158 12.94 -19.62 -3.97
N VAL A 159 11.77 -20.23 -3.92
CA VAL A 159 11.56 -21.58 -4.46
C VAL A 159 10.47 -21.59 -5.52
N GLY A 160 10.78 -22.24 -6.64
CA GLY A 160 9.81 -22.58 -7.67
C GLY A 160 9.11 -23.88 -7.31
N ARG A 161 7.78 -23.89 -7.33
CA ARG A 161 6.96 -25.09 -7.10
C ARG A 161 6.66 -25.80 -8.42
N GLU A 162 6.33 -27.09 -8.35
CA GLU A 162 5.93 -27.88 -9.54
C GLU A 162 4.69 -27.33 -10.27
N ASP A 163 3.82 -26.60 -9.56
CA ASP A 163 2.65 -25.94 -10.15
C ASP A 163 3.00 -24.62 -10.88
N GLY A 164 4.29 -24.30 -11.03
CA GLY A 164 4.79 -23.09 -11.68
C GLY A 164 4.73 -21.85 -10.80
N GLY A 165 4.24 -21.96 -9.56
CA GLY A 165 4.17 -20.83 -8.64
C GLY A 165 5.46 -20.63 -7.84
N GLU A 166 5.86 -19.39 -7.66
CA GLU A 166 6.97 -19.03 -6.78
C GLU A 166 6.49 -18.85 -5.33
N VAL A 167 7.39 -19.04 -4.37
CA VAL A 167 7.16 -18.68 -2.96
C VAL A 167 8.50 -18.36 -2.28
N THR A 168 8.51 -17.33 -1.44
CA THR A 168 9.66 -17.03 -0.57
C THR A 168 9.44 -17.67 0.80
N LEU A 169 10.39 -18.50 1.20
CA LEU A 169 10.43 -19.17 2.51
C LEU A 169 11.64 -18.67 3.28
N PHE A 170 11.55 -18.66 4.60
CA PHE A 170 12.74 -18.52 5.42
C PHE A 170 12.66 -19.37 6.67
N ARG A 171 13.83 -19.78 7.15
CA ARG A 171 14.03 -20.40 8.45
C ARG A 171 14.62 -19.37 9.39
N ASP A 172 13.90 -19.08 10.46
CA ASP A 172 14.44 -18.33 11.58
C ASP A 172 15.42 -19.23 12.34
N ARG A 173 16.68 -18.83 12.43
CA ARG A 173 17.74 -19.62 13.06
C ARG A 173 17.71 -19.57 14.58
N ARG A 174 17.05 -18.56 15.17
CA ARG A 174 16.93 -18.42 16.62
C ARG A 174 15.77 -19.22 17.16
N GLU A 175 14.63 -19.18 16.46
CA GLU A 175 13.45 -19.96 16.84
C GLU A 175 13.44 -21.37 16.23
N ASN A 176 14.29 -21.60 15.23
CA ASN A 176 14.34 -22.83 14.45
C ASN A 176 12.99 -23.19 13.80
N ARG A 177 12.30 -22.18 13.26
CA ARG A 177 10.97 -22.31 12.65
C ARG A 177 10.95 -21.77 11.23
N TRP A 178 10.05 -22.34 10.42
CA TRP A 178 9.84 -21.93 9.04
C TRP A 178 8.67 -20.97 8.91
N PHE A 179 8.86 -20.02 8.00
CA PHE A 179 7.88 -19.01 7.65
C PHE A 179 7.84 -18.81 6.14
N ARG A 180 6.66 -18.43 5.66
CA ARG A 180 6.46 -17.89 4.31
C ARG A 180 6.49 -16.37 4.39
N GLN A 181 7.22 -15.76 3.47
CA GLN A 181 7.20 -14.33 3.23
C GLN A 181 6.36 -14.05 1.98
N ASP A 182 5.33 -13.23 2.14
CA ASP A 182 4.59 -12.70 1.00
C ASP A 182 5.37 -11.51 0.39
N PRO A 183 5.34 -11.37 -0.95
CA PRO A 183 6.04 -10.30 -1.66
C PRO A 183 5.55 -8.89 -1.28
#